data_AF-T1BV11-F1
#
_entry.id   AF-T1BV11-F1
#
_cell.length_a   1.000
_cell.length_b   1.000
_cell.length_c   1.000
_cell.angle_alpha   90.00
_cell.angle_beta   90.00
_cell.angle_gamma   90.00
#
_symmetry.space_group_name_H-M   'P 1'
#
loop_
_entity.id
_entity.type
_entity.pdbx_description
1 polymer ?
#
loop_
_entity_poly.entity_id
_entity_poly.type
_entity_poly.pdbx_seq_one_letter_code
_entity_poly.pdbx_strand_id
1 'polypeptide(L)'
;MAKILIAYSTVDGQTRRICARLQQLLEARSHEVTLVQMTDDRAIDAGPFDKVIIGASVRYGKHRRHVHRFIAENSHQLDGKPNVLFTVNLVARKPEKSTPETNPY
;
A
#
# COMPACT_ATOMS: atom_id res chain seq x y z
N MET A 1 -4.79 -19.74 7.49
CA MET A 1 -4.00 -19.19 6.37
C MET A 1 -4.87 -18.18 5.65
N ALA A 2 -4.36 -17.00 5.31
CA ALA A 2 -5.13 -15.94 4.65
C ALA A 2 -4.41 -15.51 3.37
N LYS A 3 -5.17 -15.15 2.34
CA LYS A 3 -4.69 -14.55 1.09
C LYS A 3 -4.63 -13.04 1.23
N ILE A 4 -3.43 -12.47 1.12
CA ILE A 4 -3.18 -11.04 1.36
C ILE A 4 -2.65 -10.41 0.08
N LEU A 5 -3.34 -9.37 -0.40
CA LEU A 5 -2.83 -8.51 -1.46
C LEU A 5 -2.03 -7.37 -0.84
N ILE A 6 -0.79 -7.17 -1.28
CA ILE A 6 -0.03 -5.95 -1.05
C ILE A 6 0.09 -5.20 -2.38
N ALA A 7 -0.76 -4.20 -2.59
CA ALA A 7 -0.72 -3.35 -3.76
C ALA A 7 0.04 -2.06 -3.43
N TYR A 8 1.01 -1.64 -4.26
CA TYR A 8 1.85 -0.49 -3.91
C TYR A 8 2.15 0.50 -5.05
N SER A 9 2.35 1.76 -4.68
CA SER A 9 2.86 2.85 -5.52
C SER A 9 4.15 3.41 -4.93
N THR A 10 5.19 3.50 -5.75
CA THR A 10 6.52 3.97 -5.33
C THR A 10 7.11 4.91 -6.38
N VAL A 11 8.02 5.80 -5.95
CA VAL A 11 8.84 6.60 -6.87
C VAL A 11 10.31 6.23 -6.74
N ASP A 12 10.91 6.34 -5.55
CA ASP A 12 12.34 6.04 -5.33
C ASP A 12 12.59 4.62 -4.76
N GLY A 13 11.56 3.77 -4.78
CA GLY A 13 11.69 2.38 -4.33
C GLY A 13 11.50 2.13 -2.83
N GLN A 14 11.42 3.17 -1.97
CA GLN A 14 11.26 2.95 -0.52
C GLN A 14 9.96 2.22 -0.17
N THR A 15 8.83 2.58 -0.79
CA THR A 15 7.55 1.88 -0.57
C THR A 15 7.66 0.40 -0.94
N ARG A 16 8.33 0.09 -2.07
CA ARG A 16 8.59 -1.30 -2.49
C ARG A 16 9.40 -2.07 -1.43
N ARG A 17 10.43 -1.45 -0.85
CA ARG A 17 11.24 -2.09 0.21
C ARG A 17 10.41 -2.39 1.46
N ILE A 18 9.56 -1.46 1.88
CA ILE A 18 8.64 -1.67 3.01
C ILE A 18 7.67 -2.82 2.68
N CYS A 19 7.03 -2.79 1.51
CA CYS A 19 6.10 -3.85 1.08
C CYS A 19 6.77 -5.23 0.98
N ALA A 20 7.99 -5.31 0.46
CA ALA A 20 8.75 -6.56 0.41
C ALA A 20 9.08 -7.09 1.81
N ARG A 21 9.40 -6.20 2.76
CA ARG A 21 9.61 -6.60 4.16
C ARG A 21 8.31 -7.11 4.81
N LEU A 22 7.17 -6.45 4.55
CA LEU A 22 5.86 -6.90 5.01
C LEU A 22 5.50 -8.27 4.43
N GLN A 23 5.75 -8.49 3.14
CA GLN A 23 5.56 -9.78 2.50
C GLN A 23 6.32 -10.89 3.23
N GLN A 24 7.63 -10.72 3.44
CA GLN A 24 8.46 -11.71 4.14
C GLN A 24 7.94 -12.02 5.56
N LEU A 25 7.50 -11.00 6.30
CA LEU A 25 6.98 -11.17 7.66
C LEU A 25 5.64 -11.91 7.70
N LEU A 26 4.77 -11.68 6.72
CA LEU A 26 3.47 -12.31 6.62
C LEU A 26 3.58 -13.76 6.11
N GLU A 27 4.44 -14.01 5.13
CA GLU A 27 4.75 -15.36 4.64
C GLU A 27 5.39 -16.21 5.74
N ALA A 28 6.28 -15.64 6.56
CA ALA A 28 6.84 -16.32 7.73
C ALA A 28 5.78 -16.70 8.79
N ARG A 29 4.59 -16.08 8.75
CA ARG A 29 3.43 -16.41 9.58
C ARG A 29 2.41 -17.30 8.86
N SER A 30 2.83 -17.95 7.76
CA SER A 30 2.02 -18.87 6.96
C SER A 30 0.79 -18.21 6.32
N HIS A 31 0.90 -16.94 5.92
CA HIS A 31 -0.05 -16.30 5.01
C HIS A 31 0.43 -16.41 3.56
N GLU A 32 -0.52 -16.44 2.61
CA GLU A 32 -0.23 -16.36 1.17
C GLU A 32 -0.25 -14.89 0.76
N VAL A 33 0.85 -14.37 0.24
CA VAL A 33 0.99 -12.94 -0.05
C VAL A 33 1.24 -12.71 -1.54
N THR A 34 0.44 -11.84 -2.14
CA THR A 34 0.66 -11.35 -3.50
C THR A 34 1.12 -9.90 -3.45
N LEU A 35 2.35 -9.64 -3.88
CA LEU A 35 2.94 -8.31 -3.93
C LEU A 35 2.90 -7.74 -5.36
N VAL A 36 2.16 -6.65 -5.57
CA VAL A 36 1.93 -6.07 -6.91
C VAL A 36 2.15 -4.56 -6.91
N GLN A 37 2.94 -4.07 -7.87
CA GLN A 37 3.04 -2.64 -8.12
C GLN A 37 1.83 -2.17 -8.93
N MET A 38 1.17 -1.11 -8.46
CA MET A 38 0.14 -0.40 -9.22
C MET A 38 0.79 0.38 -10.38
N THR A 39 0.24 0.23 -11.56
CA THR A 39 0.67 0.92 -12.79
C THR A 39 -0.55 1.43 -13.55
N ASP A 40 -0.36 2.29 -14.57
CA ASP A 40 -1.47 2.87 -15.34
C ASP A 40 -2.11 1.93 -16.36
N ASP A 41 -1.39 0.88 -16.76
CA ASP A 41 -1.73 -0.09 -17.81
C ASP A 41 -2.37 -1.38 -17.27
N ARG A 42 -2.40 -1.57 -15.95
CA ARG A 42 -2.83 -2.83 -15.34
C ARG A 42 -3.83 -2.61 -14.20
N ALA A 43 -5.04 -3.16 -14.37
CA ALA A 43 -6.01 -3.28 -13.30
C ALA A 43 -5.61 -4.41 -12.33
N ILE A 44 -5.93 -4.23 -11.05
CA ILE A 44 -5.69 -5.22 -9.99
C ILE A 44 -7.03 -5.50 -9.33
N ASP A 45 -7.45 -6.76 -9.35
CA ASP A 45 -8.67 -7.23 -8.69
C ASP A 45 -8.36 -7.66 -7.25
N ALA A 46 -9.01 -7.01 -6.28
CA ALA A 46 -8.91 -7.33 -4.86
C ALA A 46 -9.93 -8.40 -4.40
N GLY A 47 -10.83 -8.86 -5.27
CA GLY A 47 -11.85 -9.86 -5.00
C GLY A 47 -11.30 -11.16 -4.39
N PRO A 48 -10.27 -11.80 -4.99
CA PRO A 48 -9.75 -13.10 -4.55
C PRO A 48 -9.02 -13.12 -3.19
N PHE A 49 -8.81 -11.95 -2.58
CA PHE A 49 -7.99 -11.82 -1.37
C PHE A 49 -8.86 -11.62 -0.12
N ASP A 50 -8.41 -12.15 1.01
CA ASP A 50 -9.08 -11.97 2.31
C ASP A 50 -8.77 -10.61 2.93
N LYS A 51 -7.58 -10.05 2.63
CA LYS A 51 -7.07 -8.80 3.20
C LYS A 51 -6.29 -8.00 2.15
N VAL A 52 -6.32 -6.68 2.27
CA VAL A 52 -5.61 -5.78 1.35
C VAL A 52 -4.74 -4.78 2.11
N ILE A 53 -3.48 -4.67 1.72
CA ILE A 53 -2.52 -3.68 2.19
C ILE A 53 -2.18 -2.77 1.01
N ILE A 54 -2.36 -1.46 1.21
CA ILE A 54 -2.05 -0.44 0.21
C ILE A 54 -0.86 0.38 0.71
N GLY A 55 0.25 0.33 -0.01
CA GLY A 55 1.43 1.17 0.27
C GLY A 55 1.59 2.25 -0.78
N ALA A 56 1.54 3.53 -0.42
CA ALA A 56 1.61 4.61 -1.41
C ALA A 56 2.61 5.70 -1.04
N SER A 57 3.54 6.01 -1.95
CA SER A 57 4.33 7.24 -1.81
C SER A 57 3.45 8.47 -2.01
N VAL A 58 3.64 9.50 -1.18
CA VAL A 58 3.03 10.83 -1.37
C VAL A 58 4.12 11.84 -1.71
N ARG A 59 3.85 12.69 -2.70
CA ARG A 59 4.73 13.78 -3.11
C ARG A 59 3.91 15.02 -3.37
N TYR A 60 4.39 16.15 -2.86
CA TYR A 60 3.72 17.45 -3.02
C TYR A 60 2.22 17.38 -2.66
N GLY A 61 1.90 16.65 -1.58
CA GLY A 61 0.54 16.49 -1.05
C GLY A 61 -0.37 15.56 -1.85
N LYS A 62 0.13 14.80 -2.83
CA LYS A 62 -0.70 13.93 -3.67
C LYS A 62 -0.15 12.52 -3.82
N HIS A 63 -1.05 11.54 -3.80
CA HIS A 63 -0.79 10.20 -4.30
C HIS A 63 -0.86 10.17 -5.82
N ARG A 64 -0.27 9.13 -6.43
CA ARG A 64 -0.34 8.94 -7.88
C ARG A 64 -1.76 8.56 -8.31
N ARG A 65 -2.14 8.93 -9.53
CA ARG A 65 -3.49 8.68 -10.10
C ARG A 65 -3.89 7.21 -10.04
N HIS A 66 -2.97 6.30 -10.32
CA HIS A 66 -3.23 4.86 -10.27
C HIS A 66 -3.58 4.33 -8.87
N VAL A 67 -3.20 5.03 -7.79
CA VAL A 67 -3.65 4.70 -6.42
C VAL A 67 -5.13 5.01 -6.26
N HIS A 68 -5.54 6.22 -6.67
CA HIS A 68 -6.95 6.61 -6.65
C HIS A 68 -7.81 5.70 -7.52
N ARG A 69 -7.31 5.35 -8.73
CA ARG A 69 -8.00 4.42 -9.63
C ARG A 69 -8.18 3.04 -8.98
N PHE A 70 -7.11 2.47 -8.43
CA PHE A 70 -7.17 1.17 -7.73
C PHE A 70 -8.22 1.16 -6.62
N ILE A 71 -8.25 2.20 -5.79
CA ILE A 71 -9.22 2.32 -4.68
C ILE A 71 -10.64 2.46 -5.22
N ALA A 72 -10.86 3.29 -6.24
CA ALA A 72 -12.18 3.48 -6.83
C ALA A 72 -12.73 2.17 -7.44
N GLU A 73 -11.90 1.48 -8.23
CA GLU A 73 -12.25 0.22 -8.90
C GLU A 73 -12.51 -0.94 -7.93
N ASN A 74 -11.89 -0.91 -6.75
CA ASN A 74 -12.03 -1.96 -5.73
C ASN A 74 -12.82 -1.53 -4.50
N SER A 75 -13.49 -0.37 -4.53
CA SER A 75 -14.14 0.25 -3.36
C SER A 75 -15.08 -0.71 -2.62
N HIS A 76 -16.00 -1.33 -3.35
CA HIS A 76 -16.94 -2.31 -2.78
C HIS A 76 -16.22 -3.50 -2.11
N GLN A 77 -15.15 -4.01 -2.73
CA GLN A 77 -14.36 -5.11 -2.16
C GLN A 77 -13.61 -4.65 -0.90
N LEU A 78 -13.05 -3.45 -0.92
CA LEU A 78 -12.31 -2.88 0.21
C LEU A 78 -13.23 -2.63 1.41
N ASP A 79 -14.41 -2.07 1.20
CA ASP A 79 -15.40 -1.82 2.26
C ASP A 79 -15.87 -3.12 2.93
N GLY A 80 -15.89 -4.22 2.17
CA GLY A 80 -16.32 -5.54 2.65
C GLY A 80 -15.24 -6.38 3.34
N LYS A 81 -13.98 -5.93 3.43
CA LYS A 81 -12.89 -6.73 4.03
C LYS A 81 -11.82 -5.91 4.75
N PRO A 82 -11.07 -6.52 5.69
CA PRO A 82 -9.99 -5.83 6.36
C PRO A 82 -8.97 -5.27 5.37
N ASN A 83 -8.79 -3.96 5.40
CA ASN A 83 -7.84 -3.26 4.55
C ASN A 83 -7.05 -2.20 5.35
N VAL A 84 -5.90 -1.80 4.82
CA VAL A 84 -5.06 -0.74 5.41
C VAL A 84 -4.35 0.05 4.32
N LEU A 85 -4.26 1.37 4.50
CA LEU A 85 -3.42 2.26 3.71
C LEU A 85 -2.30 2.80 4.60
N PHE A 86 -1.06 2.73 4.12
CA PHE A 86 0.05 3.48 4.69
C PHE A 86 0.69 4.38 3.63
N THR A 87 1.11 5.57 4.06
CA THR A 87 1.80 6.52 3.20
C THR A 87 3.28 6.59 3.49
N VAL A 88 4.09 6.81 2.44
CA VAL A 88 5.54 6.98 2.52
C VAL A 88 5.90 8.35 1.97
N ASN A 89 6.57 9.17 2.78
CA ASN A 89 7.05 10.49 2.37
C ASN A 89 8.51 10.71 2.81
N LEU A 90 9.21 11.60 2.11
CA LEU A 90 10.62 11.90 2.38
C LEU A 90 10.83 12.60 3.72
N VAL A 91 9.86 13.39 4.17
CA VAL A 91 10.03 14.24 5.37
C VAL A 91 9.88 13.46 6.66
N ALA A 92 9.22 12.30 6.65
CA ALA A 92 9.06 11.41 7.80
C ALA A 92 10.38 10.91 8.41
N ARG A 93 11.50 11.02 7.68
CA ARG A 93 12.84 10.70 8.21
C ARG A 93 13.37 11.73 9.21
N LYS A 94 12.76 12.91 9.26
CA LYS A 94 13.18 14.00 10.15
C LYS A 94 12.53 13.81 11.52
N PRO A 95 13.29 13.85 12.64
CA PRO A 95 12.73 13.64 13.98
C PRO A 95 11.53 14.53 14.29
N GLU A 96 11.54 15.78 13.80
CA GLU A 96 10.47 16.75 14.01
C GLU A 96 9.24 16.56 13.10
N LYS A 97 9.24 15.53 12.23
CA LYS A 97 8.15 15.20 11.29
C LYS A 97 7.82 13.71 11.22
N SER A 98 8.30 12.92 12.18
CA SER A 98 8.21 11.46 12.15
C SER A 98 6.95 10.89 12.82
N THR A 99 6.02 11.73 13.27
CA THR A 99 4.73 11.31 13.84
C THR A 99 3.56 11.78 12.97
N PRO A 100 2.38 11.15 13.03
CA PRO A 100 1.21 11.60 12.29
C PRO A 100 0.83 13.06 12.57
N GLU A 101 1.01 13.54 13.81
CA GLU A 101 0.64 14.89 14.24
C GLU A 101 1.63 15.96 13.72
N THR A 102 2.86 15.55 13.42
CA THR A 102 3.96 16.44 12.99
C THR A 102 4.30 16.30 11.51
N ASN A 103 3.79 15.26 10.85
CA ASN A 103 3.96 15.06 9.43
C ASN A 103 2.96 15.93 8.66
N PRO A 104 3.39 16.68 7.63
CA PRO A 104 2.48 17.44 6.78
C PRO A 104 1.62 16.58 5.83
N TYR A 105 1.78 15.25 5.87
CA TYR A 105 1.10 14.30 5.00
C TYR A 105 0.49 13.14 5.78
#